data_AF-A0A382VEQ6-F1
#
_entry.id   AF-A0A382VEQ6-F1
#
_cell.length_a   1.000
_cell.length_b   1.000
_cell.length_c   1.000
_cell.angle_alpha   90.00
_cell.angle_beta   90.00
_cell.angle_gamma   90.00
#
_symmetry.space_group_name_H-M   'P 1'
#
loop_
_entity.id
_entity.type
_entity.pdbx_description
1 polymer ?
#
loop_
_entity_poly.entity_id
_entity_poly.type
_entity_poly.pdbx_seq_one_letter_code
_entity_poly.pdbx_strand_id
1 'polypeptide(L)'
;YLDDIAQAMYEMDLRPDIKDFDGDEAKNNVITYTVGFAIDHPLLSDTASQSGGLYFTADNAEELNEAFAQIARDISEQIGAAAGASFSSSALQEGSMIFLTQFNSADWSGDLLAYELDAETGEIEPAATWSAKETFADLSFAHPWQSSRVAYSWGASSAGSPNDGIAMKWSYWGTAGSFNRNNHRADYRTMPDGTQDFAHTQRLAYILGSRTHEDPTSAYDFRTRNTDSIMADIVHSQPVYVGDPALSWPDTDEFGSGDLYSDFVDAKTGRDGVVYVGGNGGALH
;
A
#
# COMPACT_ATOMS: atom_id res chain seq x y z
N TYR A 1 39.51 10.00 2.02
CA TYR A 1 39.28 9.06 3.15
C TYR A 1 37.86 9.13 3.69
N LEU A 2 37.24 10.30 3.89
CA LEU A 2 35.84 10.34 4.34
C LEU A 2 34.90 9.77 3.26
N ASP A 3 35.11 10.22 2.03
CA ASP A 3 34.51 9.74 0.80
C ASP A 3 34.74 8.24 0.60
N ASP A 4 35.99 7.77 0.70
CA ASP A 4 36.31 6.34 0.56
C ASP A 4 35.58 5.46 1.59
N ILE A 5 35.45 5.93 2.84
CA ILE A 5 34.75 5.20 3.90
C ILE A 5 33.25 5.20 3.66
N ALA A 6 32.67 6.33 3.26
CA ALA A 6 31.25 6.42 2.95
C ALA A 6 30.88 5.56 1.74
N GLN A 7 31.74 5.53 0.72
CA GLN A 7 31.61 4.63 -0.42
C GLN A 7 31.66 3.17 0.03
N ALA A 8 32.64 2.79 0.86
CA ALA A 8 32.74 1.43 1.38
C ALA A 8 31.49 1.02 2.19
N MET A 9 30.98 1.91 3.05
CA MET A 9 29.76 1.66 3.83
C MET A 9 28.50 1.59 2.95
N TYR A 10 28.51 2.24 1.80
CA TYR A 10 27.44 2.16 0.82
C TYR A 10 27.54 0.94 -0.08
N GLU A 11 28.73 0.47 -0.41
CA GLU A 11 28.98 -0.64 -1.33
C GLU A 11 29.00 -2.00 -0.65
N MET A 12 29.47 -2.08 0.59
CA MET A 12 29.53 -3.32 1.37
C MET A 12 28.20 -3.63 2.04
N ASP A 13 27.88 -4.91 2.13
CA ASP A 13 26.86 -5.40 3.04
C ASP A 13 27.42 -5.45 4.46
N LEU A 14 26.89 -4.58 5.33
CA LEU A 14 27.30 -4.47 6.73
C LEU A 14 26.64 -5.53 7.61
N ARG A 15 25.65 -6.28 7.09
CA ARG A 15 24.94 -7.36 7.79
C ARG A 15 24.81 -8.61 6.90
N PRO A 16 25.93 -9.27 6.54
CA PRO A 16 25.91 -10.49 5.72
C PRO A 16 25.23 -11.69 6.39
N ASP A 17 24.95 -11.58 7.69
CA ASP A 17 24.13 -12.51 8.46
C ASP A 17 22.63 -12.39 8.18
N ILE A 18 22.18 -11.28 7.59
CA ILE A 18 20.80 -11.05 7.16
C ILE A 18 20.71 -11.30 5.66
N LYS A 19 19.97 -12.35 5.29
CA LYS A 19 19.62 -12.66 3.91
C LYS A 19 18.28 -12.03 3.55
N ASP A 20 18.00 -11.89 2.25
CA ASP A 20 16.66 -11.54 1.81
C ASP A 20 15.67 -12.70 2.07
N PHE A 21 14.42 -12.52 1.65
CA PHE A 21 13.36 -13.51 1.86
C PHE A 21 13.57 -14.81 1.07
N ASP A 22 14.39 -14.79 0.03
CA ASP A 22 14.73 -15.94 -0.82
C ASP A 22 15.98 -16.68 -0.31
N GLY A 23 16.67 -16.10 0.68
CA GLY A 23 17.88 -16.66 1.30
C GLY A 23 19.17 -16.19 0.64
N ASP A 24 19.08 -15.26 -0.30
CA ASP A 24 20.20 -14.68 -1.03
C ASP A 24 20.82 -13.49 -0.29
N GLU A 25 22.01 -13.06 -0.74
CA GLU A 25 22.73 -11.94 -0.15
C GLU A 25 21.98 -10.62 -0.38
N ALA A 26 21.47 -10.04 0.70
CA ALA A 26 20.86 -8.72 0.71
C ALA A 26 21.89 -7.66 1.10
N LYS A 27 21.86 -6.50 0.42
CA LYS A 27 22.80 -5.42 0.70
C LYS A 27 22.29 -4.51 1.81
N ASN A 28 22.78 -4.69 3.05
CA ASN A 28 22.48 -3.80 4.17
C ASN A 28 23.57 -2.72 4.28
N ASN A 29 23.33 -1.56 3.66
CA ASN A 29 24.32 -0.50 3.54
C ASN A 29 23.93 0.77 4.31
N VAL A 30 24.81 1.77 4.27
CA VAL A 30 24.56 3.11 4.85
C VAL A 30 24.64 4.17 3.77
N ILE A 31 23.61 5.01 3.71
CA ILE A 31 23.56 6.22 2.90
C ILE A 31 24.03 7.40 3.75
N THR A 32 24.97 8.21 3.24
CA THR A 32 25.54 9.33 3.99
C THR A 32 25.16 10.67 3.37
N TYR A 33 24.57 11.54 4.17
CA TYR A 33 24.29 12.93 3.82
C TYR A 33 25.33 13.85 4.43
N THR A 34 25.75 14.90 3.72
CA THR A 34 26.73 15.86 4.21
C THR A 34 26.19 17.28 4.15
N VAL A 35 26.52 18.08 5.17
CA VAL A 35 26.19 19.51 5.21
C VAL A 35 27.48 20.30 5.44
N GLY A 36 27.85 21.11 4.45
CA GLY A 36 28.95 22.07 4.55
C GLY A 36 28.47 23.34 5.25
N PHE A 37 28.75 23.49 6.55
CA PHE A 37 28.37 24.70 7.29
C PHE A 37 29.42 25.81 7.10
N ALA A 38 29.01 26.92 6.50
CA ALA A 38 29.85 28.05 6.09
C ALA A 38 31.02 27.65 5.18
N ILE A 39 30.90 26.51 4.50
CA ILE A 39 31.93 25.97 3.62
C ILE A 39 31.30 25.17 2.49
N ASP A 40 31.76 25.41 1.27
CA ASP A 40 31.54 24.51 0.15
C ASP A 40 32.82 23.69 -0.10
N HIS A 41 32.77 22.37 0.09
CA HIS A 41 33.95 21.51 0.07
C HIS A 41 33.78 20.27 -0.82
N PRO A 42 34.65 20.05 -1.84
CA PRO A 42 34.57 18.92 -2.76
C PRO A 42 34.49 17.56 -2.06
N LEU A 43 35.31 17.33 -1.02
CA LEU A 43 35.26 16.09 -0.25
C LEU A 43 33.87 15.77 0.32
N LEU A 44 33.10 16.77 0.77
CA LEU A 44 31.75 16.55 1.32
C LEU A 44 30.75 16.21 0.21
N SER A 45 30.86 16.89 -0.93
CA SER A 45 30.09 16.57 -2.14
C SER A 45 30.38 15.15 -2.65
N ASP A 46 31.67 14.79 -2.73
CA ASP A 46 32.11 13.47 -3.16
C ASP A 46 31.63 12.39 -2.18
N THR A 47 31.71 12.65 -0.87
CA THR A 47 31.22 11.73 0.17
C THR A 47 29.73 11.42 0.02
N ALA A 48 28.88 12.45 -0.17
CA ALA A 48 27.45 12.24 -0.31
C ALA A 48 27.12 11.48 -1.61
N SER A 49 27.68 11.92 -2.74
CA SER A 49 27.41 11.31 -4.05
C SER A 49 27.86 9.86 -4.13
N GLN A 50 29.03 9.51 -3.57
CA GLN A 50 29.55 8.14 -3.59
C GLN A 50 28.83 7.20 -2.61
N SER A 51 28.09 7.75 -1.64
CA SER A 51 27.30 6.97 -0.68
C SER A 51 25.79 6.99 -0.97
N GLY A 52 25.37 7.49 -2.14
CA GLY A 52 23.97 7.54 -2.55
C GLY A 52 23.12 8.58 -1.81
N GLY A 53 23.74 9.50 -1.06
CA GLY A 53 23.06 10.59 -0.35
C GLY A 53 23.20 11.95 -1.05
N LEU A 54 22.73 13.00 -0.39
CA LEU A 54 22.75 14.37 -0.89
C LEU A 54 23.68 15.27 -0.08
N TYR A 55 24.27 16.25 -0.78
CA TYR A 55 25.13 17.28 -0.19
C TYR A 55 24.43 18.64 -0.18
N PHE A 56 24.46 19.29 0.98
CA PHE A 56 23.90 20.63 1.18
C PHE A 56 24.98 21.59 1.71
N THR A 57 24.80 22.87 1.47
CA THR A 57 25.59 23.93 2.10
C THR A 57 24.65 24.83 2.91
N ALA A 58 25.17 25.39 4.00
CA ALA A 58 24.41 26.30 4.85
C ALA A 58 25.34 27.32 5.49
N ASP A 59 25.06 28.62 5.33
CA ASP A 59 25.89 29.70 5.89
C ASP A 59 25.38 30.21 7.24
N ASN A 60 24.19 29.78 7.66
CA ASN A 60 23.56 30.21 8.90
C ASN A 60 22.60 29.15 9.46
N ALA A 61 22.07 29.40 10.66
CA ALA A 61 21.20 28.45 11.38
C ALA A 61 19.86 28.18 10.68
N GLU A 62 19.33 29.13 9.90
CA GLU A 62 18.08 28.96 9.15
C GLU A 62 18.30 27.99 7.99
N GLU A 63 19.33 28.23 7.18
CA GLU A 63 19.73 27.35 6.07
C GLU A 63 20.13 25.95 6.57
N LEU A 64 20.76 25.85 7.74
CA LEU A 64 21.09 24.55 8.34
C LEU A 64 19.82 23.76 8.70
N ASN A 65 18.79 24.43 9.23
CA ASN A 65 17.49 23.79 9.50
C ASN A 65 16.80 23.36 8.20
N GLU A 66 16.88 24.17 7.14
CA GLU A 66 16.36 23.81 5.83
C GLU A 66 17.08 22.59 5.24
N ALA A 67 18.41 22.53 5.34
CA ALA A 67 19.19 21.38 4.92
C ALA A 67 18.78 20.10 5.66
N PHE A 68 18.61 20.15 6.99
CA PHE A 68 18.11 19.00 7.75
C PHE A 68 16.68 18.61 7.37
N ALA A 69 15.80 19.58 7.09
CA ALA A 69 14.44 19.29 6.62
C ALA A 69 14.43 18.66 5.21
N GLN A 70 15.38 19.03 4.34
CA GLN A 70 15.54 18.41 3.02
C GLN A 70 16.11 16.99 3.14
N ILE A 71 17.12 16.77 3.99
CA ILE A 71 17.65 15.43 4.29
C ILE A 71 16.55 14.52 4.83
N ALA A 72 15.76 14.98 5.81
CA ALA A 72 14.67 14.19 6.38
C ALA A 72 13.59 13.85 5.35
N ARG A 73 13.31 14.76 4.41
CA ARG A 73 12.40 14.50 3.29
C ARG A 73 12.95 13.43 2.35
N ASP A 74 14.19 13.55 1.90
CA ASP A 74 14.83 12.58 1.01
C ASP A 74 14.87 11.16 1.63
N ILE A 75 15.23 11.06 2.93
CA ILE A 75 15.16 9.80 3.68
C ILE A 75 13.73 9.25 3.74
N SER A 76 12.72 10.12 3.90
CA SER A 76 11.32 9.68 3.93
C SER A 76 10.76 9.34 2.54
N GLU A 77 11.31 9.92 1.48
CA GLU A 77 10.93 9.70 0.07
C GLU A 77 11.56 8.46 -0.52
N GLN A 78 12.62 7.92 0.11
CA GLN A 78 13.17 6.62 -0.23
C GLN A 78 12.08 5.56 -0.14
N ILE A 79 11.60 5.11 -1.31
CA ILE A 79 10.54 4.12 -1.48
C ILE A 79 10.95 2.85 -0.72
N GLY A 80 10.30 2.61 0.41
CA GLY A 80 10.44 1.37 1.15
C GLY A 80 9.66 0.26 0.44
N ALA A 81 10.33 -0.57 -0.35
CA ALA A 81 9.79 -1.88 -0.70
C ALA A 81 9.91 -2.79 0.55
N ALA A 82 8.96 -2.71 1.48
CA ALA A 82 9.03 -3.54 2.69
C ALA A 82 7.76 -4.35 3.01
N ALA A 83 6.90 -4.61 2.03
CA ALA A 83 5.67 -5.32 2.30
C ALA A 83 5.49 -6.50 1.34
N GLY A 84 5.77 -7.71 1.85
CA GLY A 84 5.31 -9.02 1.37
C GLY A 84 5.17 -9.29 -0.14
N ALA A 85 5.92 -10.28 -0.63
CA ALA A 85 5.61 -10.97 -1.88
C ALA A 85 4.61 -12.12 -1.66
N SER A 86 3.76 -12.41 -2.64
CA SER A 86 2.99 -13.66 -2.71
C SER A 86 2.92 -14.18 -4.12
N PHE A 87 2.80 -15.50 -4.25
CA PHE A 87 2.62 -16.19 -5.53
C PHE A 87 1.14 -16.46 -5.80
N SER A 88 0.75 -16.54 -7.07
CA SER A 88 -0.59 -16.97 -7.50
C SER A 88 -0.83 -18.47 -7.35
N SER A 89 0.24 -19.26 -7.21
CA SER A 89 0.20 -20.72 -7.19
C SER A 89 1.28 -21.27 -6.25
N SER A 90 1.03 -22.47 -5.71
CA SER A 90 2.02 -23.25 -4.95
C SER A 90 3.02 -23.98 -5.85
N ALA A 91 2.82 -23.98 -7.16
CA ALA A 91 3.71 -24.58 -8.16
C ALA A 91 3.93 -23.62 -9.32
N LEU A 92 5.18 -23.53 -9.80
CA LEU A 92 5.53 -22.76 -10.98
C LEU A 92 4.98 -23.47 -12.23
N GLN A 93 4.14 -22.75 -12.95
CA GLN A 93 3.50 -23.17 -14.20
C GLN A 93 3.30 -21.95 -15.11
N GLU A 94 3.00 -22.17 -16.39
CA GLU A 94 2.66 -21.10 -17.32
C GLU A 94 1.51 -20.25 -16.77
N GLY A 95 1.69 -18.92 -16.75
CA GLY A 95 0.74 -17.98 -16.15
C GLY A 95 0.85 -17.82 -14.62
N SER A 96 1.93 -18.31 -14.00
CA SER A 96 2.23 -18.01 -12.60
C SER A 96 2.59 -16.53 -12.44
N MET A 97 2.06 -15.92 -11.38
CA MET A 97 2.24 -14.50 -11.10
C MET A 97 2.87 -14.34 -9.73
N ILE A 98 3.73 -13.33 -9.60
CA ILE A 98 4.16 -12.80 -8.31
C ILE A 98 3.48 -11.45 -8.08
N PHE A 99 2.95 -11.30 -6.87
CA PHE A 99 2.34 -10.07 -6.40
C PHE A 99 3.26 -9.39 -5.40
N LEU A 100 3.60 -8.14 -5.67
CA LEU A 100 4.48 -7.31 -4.85
C LEU A 100 3.72 -6.09 -4.36
N THR A 101 3.88 -5.73 -3.09
CA THR A 101 3.28 -4.52 -2.55
C THR A 101 4.35 -3.47 -2.31
N GLN A 102 4.00 -2.21 -2.57
CA GLN A 102 4.87 -1.06 -2.40
C GLN A 102 4.20 -0.02 -1.50
N PHE A 103 5.01 0.72 -0.75
CA PHE A 103 4.57 1.95 -0.11
C PHE A 103 5.63 3.04 -0.24
N ASN A 104 5.18 4.29 -0.19
CA ASN A 104 6.01 5.47 -0.11
C ASN A 104 5.72 6.17 1.22
N SER A 105 6.72 6.28 2.09
CA SER A 105 6.56 6.89 3.41
C SER A 105 6.44 8.42 3.39
N ALA A 106 6.82 9.09 2.31
CA ALA A 106 6.70 10.55 2.20
C ALA A 106 5.24 10.98 2.02
N ASP A 107 4.48 10.24 1.21
CA ASP A 107 3.10 10.59 0.86
C ASP A 107 2.08 9.50 1.20
N TRP A 108 2.49 8.43 1.87
CA TRP A 108 1.65 7.28 2.25
C TRP A 108 0.83 6.74 1.08
N SER A 109 1.40 6.76 -0.13
CA SER A 109 0.84 6.07 -1.28
C SER A 109 1.36 4.64 -1.31
N GLY A 110 0.59 3.76 -1.96
CA GLY A 110 0.99 2.38 -2.17
C GLY A 110 0.65 1.88 -3.56
N ASP A 111 1.15 0.68 -3.86
CA ASP A 111 0.79 -0.08 -5.05
C ASP A 111 0.77 -1.58 -4.74
N LEU A 112 -0.01 -2.32 -5.51
CA LEU A 112 0.02 -3.77 -5.60
C LEU A 112 0.27 -4.09 -7.07
N LEU A 113 1.45 -4.60 -7.35
CA LEU A 113 1.91 -4.95 -8.68
C LEU A 113 1.79 -6.45 -8.89
N ALA A 114 1.44 -6.85 -10.10
CA ALA A 114 1.54 -8.22 -10.55
C ALA A 114 2.62 -8.32 -11.64
N TYR A 115 3.48 -9.31 -11.52
CA TYR A 115 4.49 -9.65 -12.52
C TYR A 115 4.30 -11.11 -12.93
N GLU A 116 4.52 -11.39 -14.21
CA GLU A 116 4.60 -12.75 -14.70
C GLU A 116 5.93 -13.39 -14.27
N LEU A 117 5.88 -14.71 -14.04
CA LEU A 117 7.05 -15.54 -13.84
C LEU A 117 7.29 -16.36 -15.11
N ASP A 118 8.54 -16.39 -15.57
CA ASP A 118 8.94 -17.28 -16.63
C ASP A 118 8.83 -18.74 -16.17
N ALA A 119 8.07 -19.55 -16.90
CA ALA A 119 7.75 -20.92 -16.48
C ALA A 119 8.92 -21.91 -16.63
N GLU A 120 9.97 -21.55 -17.38
CA GLU A 120 11.14 -22.40 -17.65
C GLU A 120 12.30 -22.07 -16.70
N THR A 121 12.49 -20.80 -16.41
CA THR A 121 13.62 -20.24 -15.65
C THR A 121 13.23 -19.83 -14.23
N GLY A 122 11.95 -19.50 -13.99
CA GLY A 122 11.46 -18.96 -12.71
C GLY A 122 11.80 -17.49 -12.47
N GLU A 123 12.38 -16.80 -13.46
CA GLU A 123 12.71 -15.38 -13.37
C GLU A 123 11.45 -14.51 -13.41
N ILE A 124 11.50 -13.35 -12.75
CA ILE A 124 10.42 -12.36 -12.75
C ILE A 124 10.56 -11.49 -14.00
N GLU A 125 9.48 -11.35 -14.77
CA GLU A 125 9.46 -10.44 -15.91
C GLU A 125 9.72 -8.98 -15.45
N PRO A 126 10.53 -8.18 -16.17
CA PRO A 126 10.94 -6.86 -15.70
C PRO A 126 9.81 -5.82 -15.72
N ALA A 127 8.70 -6.10 -16.41
CA ALA A 127 7.55 -5.23 -16.50
C ALA A 127 6.36 -5.80 -15.73
N ALA A 128 5.75 -4.98 -14.88
CA ALA A 128 4.50 -5.34 -14.23
C ALA A 128 3.40 -5.47 -15.28
N THR A 129 2.65 -6.58 -15.24
CA THR A 129 1.50 -6.81 -16.11
C THR A 129 0.24 -6.13 -15.58
N TRP A 130 0.21 -5.80 -14.28
CA TRP A 130 -0.89 -5.07 -13.66
C TRP A 130 -0.42 -4.23 -12.46
N SER A 131 -1.09 -3.08 -12.26
CA SER A 131 -0.94 -2.20 -11.10
C SER A 131 -2.31 -1.84 -10.51
N ALA A 132 -2.47 -2.08 -9.21
CA ALA A 132 -3.64 -1.63 -8.48
C ALA A 132 -3.70 -0.09 -8.42
N LYS A 133 -2.56 0.59 -8.27
CA LYS A 133 -2.46 2.04 -8.23
C LYS A 133 -3.13 2.69 -9.45
N GLU A 134 -2.92 2.12 -10.64
CA GLU A 134 -3.54 2.57 -11.90
C GLU A 134 -5.06 2.38 -11.92
N THR A 135 -5.56 1.28 -11.33
CA THR A 135 -7.00 1.03 -11.18
C THR A 135 -7.62 1.99 -10.13
N PHE A 136 -6.81 2.40 -9.17
CA PHE A 136 -7.15 3.36 -8.13
C PHE A 136 -6.93 4.83 -8.55
N ALA A 137 -6.80 5.12 -9.85
CA ALA A 137 -6.68 6.47 -10.36
C ALA A 137 -7.83 7.39 -9.91
N ASP A 138 -7.52 8.69 -9.80
CA ASP A 138 -8.45 9.69 -9.31
C ASP A 138 -9.65 9.86 -10.26
N LEU A 139 -10.82 9.42 -9.80
CA LEU A 139 -12.09 9.79 -10.41
C LEU A 139 -12.66 10.92 -9.57
N SER A 140 -12.68 12.14 -10.14
CA SER A 140 -13.25 13.29 -9.45
C SER A 140 -14.76 13.09 -9.20
N PHE A 141 -15.13 12.99 -7.93
CA PHE A 141 -16.52 13.11 -7.50
C PHE A 141 -16.61 13.83 -6.15
N ALA A 142 -17.66 14.63 -5.97
CA ALA A 142 -17.85 15.43 -4.76
C ALA A 142 -18.53 14.64 -3.63
N HIS A 143 -19.13 13.49 -3.96
CA HIS A 143 -20.07 12.82 -3.07
C HIS A 143 -20.01 11.28 -3.15
N PRO A 144 -20.25 10.56 -2.03
CA PRO A 144 -20.17 9.10 -1.98
C PRO A 144 -21.07 8.36 -2.99
N TRP A 145 -22.24 8.92 -3.32
CA TRP A 145 -23.18 8.30 -4.28
C TRP A 145 -22.75 8.41 -5.74
N GLN A 146 -21.78 9.27 -6.04
CA GLN A 146 -21.21 9.42 -7.39
C GLN A 146 -19.97 8.54 -7.58
N SER A 147 -19.45 7.93 -6.51
CA SER A 147 -18.28 7.08 -6.60
C SER A 147 -18.57 5.79 -7.35
N SER A 148 -17.79 5.51 -8.40
CA SER A 148 -17.74 4.19 -9.02
C SER A 148 -17.11 3.17 -8.07
N ARG A 149 -16.15 3.58 -7.24
CA ARG A 149 -15.46 2.73 -6.26
C ARG A 149 -16.48 2.13 -5.31
N VAL A 150 -16.51 0.80 -5.25
CA VAL A 150 -17.25 0.08 -4.23
C VAL A 150 -16.33 -0.05 -3.03
N ALA A 151 -16.87 0.14 -1.85
CA ALA A 151 -16.14 -0.10 -0.62
C ALA A 151 -17.11 -0.61 0.43
N TYR A 152 -16.64 -1.46 1.32
CA TYR A 152 -17.40 -2.04 2.41
C TYR A 152 -16.72 -1.72 3.73
N SER A 153 -17.54 -1.50 4.75
CA SER A 153 -17.10 -1.39 6.13
C SER A 153 -18.05 -2.18 7.01
N TRP A 154 -17.69 -2.39 8.27
CA TRP A 154 -18.53 -3.14 9.17
C TRP A 154 -19.77 -2.33 9.61
N GLY A 155 -20.95 -2.94 9.54
CA GLY A 155 -22.20 -2.30 9.95
C GLY A 155 -22.36 -2.18 11.47
N ALA A 156 -22.96 -1.09 11.95
CA ALA A 156 -23.49 -0.99 13.30
C ALA A 156 -24.74 -1.86 13.45
N SER A 157 -25.14 -2.18 14.69
CA SER A 157 -26.33 -3.00 14.96
C SER A 157 -27.62 -2.42 14.35
N SER A 158 -27.68 -1.11 14.16
CA SER A 158 -28.77 -0.38 13.50
C SER A 158 -28.87 -0.63 11.99
N ALA A 159 -27.87 -1.27 11.36
CA ALA A 159 -27.88 -1.62 9.95
C ALA A 159 -28.83 -2.78 9.61
N GLY A 160 -29.42 -3.46 10.60
CA GLY A 160 -30.48 -4.45 10.38
C GLY A 160 -30.00 -5.86 10.03
N SER A 161 -28.70 -6.06 9.85
CA SER A 161 -28.11 -7.37 9.60
C SER A 161 -27.06 -7.73 10.67
N PRO A 162 -27.23 -8.83 11.42
CA PRO A 162 -26.15 -9.36 12.26
C PRO A 162 -25.03 -9.89 11.37
N ASN A 163 -23.79 -9.45 11.62
CA ASN A 163 -22.55 -9.86 10.95
C ASN A 163 -22.33 -9.42 9.48
N ASP A 164 -23.03 -8.42 8.97
CA ASP A 164 -22.82 -7.97 7.59
C ASP A 164 -21.87 -6.77 7.46
N GLY A 165 -20.98 -6.86 6.48
CA GLY A 165 -20.33 -5.69 5.87
C GLY A 165 -21.39 -4.87 5.12
N ILE A 166 -21.38 -3.55 5.34
CA ILE A 166 -22.27 -2.62 4.65
C ILE A 166 -21.51 -1.86 3.58
N ALA A 167 -22.16 -1.65 2.44
CA ALA A 167 -21.60 -0.80 1.40
C ALA A 167 -21.43 0.63 1.93
N MET A 168 -20.27 1.22 1.68
CA MET A 168 -19.92 2.60 2.00
C MET A 168 -20.53 3.58 0.98
N LYS A 169 -21.73 3.29 0.45
CA LYS A 169 -22.46 4.15 -0.48
C LYS A 169 -23.80 4.60 0.11
N TRP A 170 -24.37 5.66 -0.45
CA TRP A 170 -25.66 6.23 -0.05
C TRP A 170 -26.83 5.22 -0.06
N SER A 171 -26.74 4.17 -0.88
CA SER A 171 -27.77 3.15 -1.04
C SER A 171 -27.53 1.93 -0.14
N TYR A 172 -27.86 2.04 1.15
CA TYR A 172 -28.30 0.86 1.90
C TYR A 172 -29.42 1.23 2.90
N TRP A 173 -30.39 0.34 2.94
CA TRP A 173 -31.83 0.59 2.99
C TRP A 173 -32.43 1.11 4.31
N GLY A 174 -33.13 2.24 4.20
CA GLY A 174 -34.36 2.56 4.93
C GLY A 174 -35.40 3.09 3.92
N THR A 175 -36.68 3.16 4.30
CA THR A 175 -37.88 3.36 3.43
C THR A 175 -37.89 4.64 2.54
N ALA A 176 -36.82 5.44 2.51
CA ALA A 176 -36.80 6.72 1.78
C ALA A 176 -35.45 7.07 1.12
N GLY A 177 -34.61 6.09 0.76
CA GLY A 177 -33.45 6.33 -0.12
C GLY A 177 -32.51 7.45 0.35
N SER A 178 -32.34 7.61 1.66
CA SER A 178 -31.47 8.61 2.27
C SER A 178 -30.35 7.94 3.06
N PHE A 179 -29.11 8.41 2.90
CA PHE A 179 -27.96 7.89 3.65
C PHE A 179 -28.21 8.00 5.15
N ASN A 180 -28.21 6.85 5.81
CA ASN A 180 -28.32 6.77 7.25
C ASN A 180 -26.94 6.52 7.84
N ARG A 181 -26.25 7.61 8.24
CA ARG A 181 -24.97 7.52 8.93
C ARG A 181 -24.98 6.54 10.10
N ASN A 182 -26.14 6.35 10.76
CA ASN A 182 -26.25 5.46 11.92
C ASN A 182 -26.05 3.98 11.58
N ASN A 183 -26.02 3.60 10.30
CA ASN A 183 -25.68 2.26 9.88
C ASN A 183 -24.18 1.98 10.02
N HIS A 184 -23.32 3.00 10.07
CA HIS A 184 -21.87 2.83 10.22
C HIS A 184 -21.44 2.80 11.69
N ARG A 185 -20.27 2.19 11.97
CA ARG A 185 -19.62 2.23 13.29
C ARG A 185 -19.42 3.66 13.80
N ALA A 186 -19.26 3.79 15.12
CA ALA A 186 -19.08 5.09 15.77
C ALA A 186 -17.90 5.86 15.18
N ASP A 187 -16.82 5.18 14.79
CA ASP A 187 -15.62 5.75 14.18
C ASP A 187 -15.90 6.57 12.90
N TYR A 188 -17.02 6.32 12.20
CA TYR A 188 -17.45 7.11 11.03
C TYR A 188 -18.41 8.26 11.40
N ARG A 189 -18.79 8.41 12.67
CA ARG A 189 -19.83 9.33 13.17
C ARG A 189 -19.40 10.19 14.36
N THR A 190 -18.31 9.85 15.03
CA THR A 190 -17.83 10.53 16.23
C THR A 190 -16.35 10.81 16.12
N MET A 191 -15.93 11.96 16.63
CA MET A 191 -14.53 12.29 16.81
C MET A 191 -13.90 11.42 17.93
N PRO A 192 -12.56 11.33 18.03
CA PRO A 192 -11.88 10.57 19.08
C PRO A 192 -12.25 10.99 20.51
N ASP A 193 -12.69 12.23 20.71
CA ASP A 193 -13.17 12.76 21.99
C ASP A 193 -14.64 12.40 22.31
N GLY A 194 -15.30 11.63 21.44
CA GLY A 194 -16.68 11.20 21.58
C GLY A 194 -17.73 12.22 21.13
N THR A 195 -17.31 13.40 20.65
CA THR A 195 -18.24 14.40 20.09
C THR A 195 -18.78 13.98 18.73
N GLN A 196 -19.91 14.57 18.32
CA GLN A 196 -20.50 14.29 17.01
C GLN A 196 -19.59 14.81 15.90
N ASP A 197 -19.31 13.95 14.93
CA ASP A 197 -18.59 14.33 13.74
C ASP A 197 -19.55 14.91 12.68
N PHE A 198 -19.30 16.17 12.31
CA PHE A 198 -20.05 16.83 11.24
C PHE A 198 -19.45 16.57 9.84
N ALA A 199 -18.21 16.08 9.76
CA ALA A 199 -17.50 15.83 8.50
C ALA A 199 -17.77 14.43 7.90
N HIS A 200 -18.62 13.62 8.50
CA HIS A 200 -18.85 12.23 8.13
C HIS A 200 -19.10 12.00 6.62
N THR A 201 -19.93 12.84 5.98
CA THR A 201 -20.21 12.73 4.54
C THR A 201 -18.97 13.03 3.71
N GLN A 202 -18.19 14.06 4.09
CA GLN A 202 -16.96 14.43 3.42
C GLN A 202 -15.87 13.38 3.63
N ARG A 203 -15.73 12.82 4.83
CA ARG A 203 -14.77 11.75 5.12
C ARG A 203 -15.10 10.49 4.31
N LEU A 204 -16.39 10.14 4.22
CA LEU A 204 -16.83 9.03 3.39
C LEU A 204 -16.51 9.28 1.91
N ALA A 205 -16.74 10.51 1.42
CA ALA A 205 -16.38 10.88 0.05
C ALA A 205 -14.87 10.75 -0.17
N TYR A 206 -14.06 11.21 0.79
CA TYR A 206 -12.60 11.15 0.75
C TYR A 206 -12.08 9.71 0.69
N ILE A 207 -12.57 8.81 1.55
CA ILE A 207 -12.21 7.37 1.56
C ILE A 207 -12.56 6.71 0.23
N LEU A 208 -13.72 7.07 -0.35
CA LEU A 208 -14.10 6.53 -1.64
C LEU A 208 -13.26 7.09 -2.79
N GLY A 209 -12.62 8.26 -2.61
CA GLY A 209 -11.72 8.84 -3.61
C GLY A 209 -11.87 10.33 -3.91
N SER A 210 -12.80 11.05 -3.27
CA SER A 210 -12.95 12.50 -3.47
C SER A 210 -11.72 13.28 -2.96
N ARG A 211 -11.18 14.15 -3.80
CA ARG A 211 -10.12 15.10 -3.41
C ARG A 211 -10.62 16.50 -3.02
N THR A 212 -11.93 16.74 -3.02
CA THR A 212 -12.51 18.10 -2.85
C THR A 212 -12.07 18.84 -1.59
N HIS A 213 -11.63 18.10 -0.57
CA HIS A 213 -11.21 18.65 0.72
C HIS A 213 -9.72 18.37 1.04
N GLU A 214 -8.91 17.99 0.04
CA GLU A 214 -7.46 17.79 0.13
C GLU A 214 -6.66 19.09 0.12
N ASP A 215 -7.06 20.04 0.97
CA ASP A 215 -6.49 21.38 1.01
C ASP A 215 -6.51 21.89 2.46
N PRO A 216 -5.38 22.40 3.01
CA PRO A 216 -5.30 22.97 4.36
C PRO A 216 -6.24 24.16 4.61
N THR A 217 -6.71 24.83 3.56
CA THR A 217 -7.67 25.93 3.63
C THR A 217 -9.12 25.44 3.68
N SER A 218 -9.36 24.14 3.41
CA SER A 218 -10.68 23.53 3.51
C SER A 218 -11.12 23.44 4.97
N ALA A 219 -12.42 23.66 5.24
CA ALA A 219 -12.97 23.52 6.60
C ALA A 219 -12.84 22.11 7.19
N TYR A 220 -12.50 21.11 6.37
CA TYR A 220 -12.31 19.72 6.78
C TYR A 220 -10.84 19.27 6.81
N ASP A 221 -9.93 20.04 6.18
CA ASP A 221 -8.48 19.83 6.20
C ASP A 221 -8.07 18.35 6.03
N PHE A 222 -8.50 17.71 4.94
CA PHE A 222 -8.07 16.34 4.67
C PHE A 222 -6.67 16.33 4.08
N ARG A 223 -5.89 15.32 4.48
CA ARG A 223 -4.56 15.07 3.95
C ARG A 223 -4.58 15.00 2.43
N THR A 224 -3.78 15.84 1.78
CA THR A 224 -3.50 15.74 0.34
C THR A 224 -2.81 14.41 0.05
N ARG A 225 -3.38 13.63 -0.88
CA ARG A 225 -2.82 12.34 -1.30
C ARG A 225 -1.97 12.52 -2.55
N ASN A 226 -1.12 11.54 -2.86
CA ASN A 226 -0.33 11.48 -4.09
C ASN A 226 -1.18 11.85 -5.33
N THR A 227 -0.62 12.60 -6.28
CA THR A 227 -1.38 13.08 -7.45
C THR A 227 -1.77 11.97 -8.43
N ASP A 228 -0.99 10.91 -8.48
CA ASP A 228 -1.13 9.83 -9.47
C ASP A 228 -2.14 8.79 -9.02
N SER A 229 -2.34 8.62 -7.70
CA SER A 229 -3.30 7.65 -7.17
C SER A 229 -3.78 7.98 -5.76
N ILE A 230 -4.98 7.49 -5.46
CA ILE A 230 -5.60 7.52 -4.13
C ILE A 230 -5.50 6.16 -3.42
N MET A 231 -4.69 5.23 -3.96
CA MET A 231 -4.36 3.99 -3.28
C MET A 231 -3.56 4.28 -2.02
N ALA A 232 -4.02 3.73 -0.89
CA ALA A 232 -3.31 3.84 0.38
C ALA A 232 -2.07 2.94 0.37
N ASP A 233 -1.15 3.24 1.27
CA ASP A 233 0.00 2.41 1.57
C ASP A 233 -0.40 0.98 1.98
N ILE A 234 0.40 0.02 1.52
CA ILE A 234 0.37 -1.36 1.96
C ILE A 234 1.65 -1.60 2.74
N VAL A 235 1.52 -1.74 4.06
CA VAL A 235 2.66 -1.92 4.96
C VAL A 235 2.50 -3.24 5.70
N HIS A 236 3.53 -4.09 5.64
CA HIS A 236 3.61 -5.37 6.34
C HIS A 236 2.42 -6.32 6.09
N SER A 237 1.71 -6.19 4.96
CA SER A 237 0.71 -7.16 4.54
C SER A 237 1.26 -8.01 3.41
N GLN A 238 1.10 -9.32 3.53
CA GLN A 238 1.31 -10.23 2.41
C GLN A 238 0.03 -10.28 1.57
N PRO A 239 0.11 -10.10 0.24
CA PRO A 239 -1.03 -10.33 -0.63
C PRO A 239 -1.41 -11.82 -0.61
N VAL A 240 -2.68 -12.13 -0.86
CA VAL A 240 -3.18 -13.50 -1.00
C VAL A 240 -3.99 -13.57 -2.27
N TYR A 241 -3.49 -14.35 -3.23
CA TYR A 241 -4.22 -14.62 -4.46
C TYR A 241 -5.19 -15.78 -4.27
N VAL A 242 -6.40 -15.60 -4.77
CA VAL A 242 -7.49 -16.56 -4.75
C VAL A 242 -8.04 -16.68 -6.18
N GLY A 243 -7.52 -17.65 -6.92
CA GLY A 243 -7.96 -17.97 -8.29
C GLY A 243 -8.71 -19.29 -8.37
N ASP A 244 -8.60 -19.98 -9.50
CA ASP A 244 -9.15 -21.33 -9.63
C ASP A 244 -8.52 -22.30 -8.61
N PRO A 245 -9.30 -23.24 -8.03
CA PRO A 245 -8.74 -24.23 -7.13
C PRO A 245 -7.74 -25.13 -7.86
N ALA A 246 -6.46 -25.03 -7.51
CA ALA A 246 -5.37 -25.73 -8.22
C ALA A 246 -4.81 -26.96 -7.48
N LEU A 247 -5.25 -27.22 -6.25
CA LEU A 247 -4.80 -28.40 -5.50
C LEU A 247 -5.43 -29.68 -6.08
N SER A 248 -4.77 -30.82 -5.88
CA SER A 248 -5.20 -32.13 -6.37
C SER A 248 -5.36 -33.11 -5.21
N TRP A 249 -6.26 -32.76 -4.27
CA TRP A 249 -6.51 -33.59 -3.11
C TRP A 249 -7.23 -34.89 -3.52
N PRO A 250 -6.82 -36.06 -3.01
CA PRO A 250 -7.46 -37.33 -3.35
C PRO A 250 -8.90 -37.42 -2.82
N ASP A 251 -9.77 -38.08 -3.57
CA ASP A 251 -11.12 -38.43 -3.12
C ASP A 251 -11.09 -39.74 -2.30
N THR A 252 -10.35 -39.74 -1.19
CA THR A 252 -10.32 -40.85 -0.22
C THR A 252 -10.91 -40.42 1.12
N ASP A 253 -11.35 -41.38 1.93
CA ASP A 253 -12.03 -41.13 3.21
C ASP A 253 -11.18 -40.25 4.16
N GLU A 254 -9.84 -40.31 4.08
CA GLU A 254 -8.92 -39.46 4.85
C GLU A 254 -8.99 -37.96 4.49
N PHE A 255 -9.48 -37.63 3.29
CA PHE A 255 -9.60 -36.28 2.75
C PHE A 255 -11.06 -35.81 2.58
N GLY A 256 -12.03 -36.64 2.97
CA GLY A 256 -13.45 -36.34 2.97
C GLY A 256 -14.27 -37.47 2.35
N SER A 257 -15.41 -37.82 2.98
CA SER A 257 -16.28 -38.91 2.51
C SER A 257 -17.68 -38.40 2.08
N GLY A 258 -17.85 -37.10 1.89
CA GLY A 258 -19.16 -36.49 1.61
C GLY A 258 -19.09 -35.13 0.91
N ASP A 259 -18.21 -34.24 1.37
CA ASP A 259 -17.87 -32.99 0.67
C ASP A 259 -16.47 -33.17 0.08
N LEU A 260 -16.39 -33.68 -1.15
CA LEU A 260 -15.11 -33.96 -1.81
C LEU A 260 -14.48 -32.65 -2.29
N TYR A 261 -13.15 -32.61 -2.30
CA TYR A 261 -12.44 -31.46 -2.84
C TYR A 261 -12.65 -31.34 -4.36
N SER A 262 -12.80 -32.47 -5.07
CA SER A 262 -13.15 -32.49 -6.50
C SER A 262 -14.49 -31.81 -6.78
N ASP A 263 -15.51 -32.01 -5.94
CA ASP A 263 -16.80 -31.30 -6.07
C ASP A 263 -16.64 -29.78 -5.92
N PHE A 264 -15.75 -29.34 -5.02
CA PHE A 264 -15.43 -27.92 -4.87
C PHE A 264 -14.70 -27.35 -6.08
N VAL A 265 -13.74 -28.11 -6.65
CA VAL A 265 -13.03 -27.73 -7.89
C VAL A 265 -14.03 -27.54 -9.02
N ASP A 266 -14.90 -28.52 -9.25
CA ASP A 266 -15.90 -28.47 -10.32
C ASP A 266 -16.86 -27.29 -10.13
N ALA A 267 -17.27 -27.00 -8.88
CA ALA A 267 -18.17 -25.90 -8.57
C ALA A 267 -17.52 -24.51 -8.65
N LYS A 268 -16.20 -24.41 -8.62
CA LYS A 268 -15.45 -23.14 -8.57
C LYS A 268 -14.51 -22.91 -9.75
N THR A 269 -14.44 -23.84 -10.69
CA THR A 269 -13.68 -23.69 -11.94
C THR A 269 -14.20 -22.48 -12.72
N GLY A 270 -13.28 -21.65 -13.23
CA GLY A 270 -13.60 -20.41 -13.93
C GLY A 270 -13.93 -19.25 -12.99
N ARG A 271 -13.50 -19.31 -11.72
CA ARG A 271 -13.64 -18.19 -10.79
C ARG A 271 -12.62 -17.11 -11.16
N ASP A 272 -13.10 -15.88 -11.27
CA ASP A 272 -12.22 -14.71 -11.45
C ASP A 272 -11.18 -14.64 -10.32
N GLY A 273 -9.91 -14.49 -10.70
CA GLY A 273 -8.81 -14.34 -9.76
C GLY A 273 -8.93 -13.04 -8.97
N VAL A 274 -8.83 -13.13 -7.64
CA VAL A 274 -8.84 -11.97 -6.74
C VAL A 274 -7.58 -11.97 -5.89
N VAL A 275 -6.92 -10.82 -5.78
CA VAL A 275 -5.83 -10.61 -4.81
C VAL A 275 -6.38 -9.83 -3.63
N TYR A 276 -6.22 -10.38 -2.43
CA TYR A 276 -6.55 -9.72 -1.19
C TYR A 276 -5.28 -9.21 -0.53
N VAL A 277 -5.29 -7.96 -0.08
CA VAL A 277 -4.16 -7.38 0.65
C VAL A 277 -4.67 -6.39 1.68
N GLY A 278 -4.06 -6.40 2.87
CA GLY A 278 -4.35 -5.43 3.92
C GLY A 278 -3.64 -4.11 3.63
N GLY A 279 -4.41 -3.05 3.44
CA GLY A 279 -3.89 -1.69 3.30
C GLY A 279 -4.45 -0.76 4.37
N ASN A 280 -3.88 0.44 4.48
CA ASN A 280 -4.33 1.46 5.42
C ASN A 280 -5.48 2.33 4.86
N GLY A 281 -6.20 1.84 3.84
CA GLY A 281 -7.28 2.57 3.18
C GLY A 281 -8.58 2.68 3.98
N GLY A 282 -8.69 1.96 5.10
CA GLY A 282 -9.83 2.05 6.02
C GLY A 282 -11.14 1.46 5.50
N ALA A 283 -11.10 0.71 4.40
CA ALA A 283 -12.24 -0.01 3.82
C ALA A 283 -11.79 -1.22 3.01
N LEU A 284 -12.70 -2.19 2.83
CA LEU A 284 -12.54 -3.25 1.83
C LEU A 284 -13.03 -2.72 0.48
N HIS A 285 -12.17 -2.67 -0.52
CA HIS A 285 -12.48 -2.17 -1.87
C HIS A 285 -12.83 -3.28 -2.85
#